data_AF-A0A2I2DY04-F1
#
_entry.id   AF-A0A2I2DY04-F1
#
_cell.length_a   1.000
_cell.length_b   1.000
_cell.length_c   1.000
_cell.angle_alpha   90.00
_cell.angle_beta   90.00
_cell.angle_gamma   90.00
#
_symmetry.space_group_name_H-M   'P 1'
#
loop_
_entity.id
_entity.type
_entity.pdbx_description
1 polymer ?
#
loop_
_entity_poly.entity_id
_entity_poly.type
_entity_poly.pdbx_seq_one_letter_code
_entity_poly.pdbx_strand_id
1 'polypeptide(L)'
;MSLPASLDRKLFSGDDLGLKLRSLFPKVKIIVTTHLNNNYWLINILKMVKPDGLILKNELTFQSLTNGVLNVLNGIPFYSSPVLKLIRQHISNDFDLDDIDRKMLYHLSLGTKTKELPEVVDLSLSGIESRKRRLNQIFNNEKKTNKALLKLAKENGFL
;
A
#
# COMPACT_ATOMS: atom_id res chain seq x y z
N MET A 1 4.54 -13.79 -10.65
CA MET A 1 4.38 -13.18 -11.98
C MET A 1 3.47 -11.96 -11.85
N SER A 2 3.93 -10.80 -12.30
CA SER A 2 3.12 -9.60 -12.50
C SER A 2 2.35 -9.70 -13.81
N LEU A 3 1.25 -8.96 -13.92
CA LEU A 3 0.56 -8.80 -15.19
C LEU A 3 1.55 -8.14 -16.18
N PRO A 4 1.74 -8.66 -17.40
CA PRO A 4 2.55 -7.98 -18.40
C PRO A 4 1.88 -6.65 -18.79
N ALA A 5 2.70 -5.68 -19.20
CA ALA A 5 2.18 -4.41 -19.71
C ALA A 5 1.30 -4.64 -20.94
N SER A 6 0.26 -3.80 -21.11
CA SER A 6 -0.56 -3.80 -22.31
C SER A 6 0.27 -3.50 -23.56
N LEU A 7 -0.21 -3.95 -24.72
CA LEU A 7 0.47 -3.74 -26.01
C LEU A 7 0.70 -2.25 -26.33
N ASP A 8 -0.23 -1.39 -25.89
CA ASP A 8 -0.14 0.07 -26.02
C ASP A 8 0.60 0.75 -24.86
N ARG A 9 1.14 -0.02 -23.90
CA ARG A 9 1.84 0.43 -22.68
C ARG A 9 1.06 1.48 -21.88
N LYS A 10 -0.26 1.38 -21.82
CA LYS A 10 -1.09 2.24 -20.96
C LYS A 10 -1.47 1.60 -19.63
N LEU A 11 -1.38 0.28 -19.53
CA LEU A 11 -1.63 -0.48 -18.31
C LEU A 11 -0.40 -1.31 -18.01
N PHE A 12 0.23 -1.08 -16.86
CA PHE A 12 1.47 -1.74 -16.47
C PHE A 12 1.25 -2.77 -15.35
N SER A 13 0.10 -2.72 -14.69
CA SER A 13 -0.20 -3.54 -13.52
C SER A 13 -1.70 -3.80 -13.34
N GLY A 14 -2.03 -4.67 -12.38
CA GLY A 14 -3.42 -4.97 -12.02
C GLY A 14 -4.13 -3.80 -11.34
N ASP A 15 -3.38 -2.92 -10.65
CA ASP A 15 -3.89 -1.70 -10.03
C ASP A 15 -4.26 -0.63 -11.07
N ASP A 16 -3.45 -0.44 -12.12
CA ASP A 16 -3.80 0.43 -13.25
C ASP A 16 -5.12 -0.01 -13.89
N LEU A 17 -5.28 -1.33 -14.08
CA LEU A 17 -6.50 -1.91 -14.62
C LEU A 17 -7.70 -1.66 -13.69
N GLY A 18 -7.52 -1.82 -12.38
CA GLY A 18 -8.56 -1.54 -11.39
C GLY A 18 -9.04 -0.09 -11.43
N LEU A 19 -8.11 0.86 -11.52
CA LEU A 19 -8.42 2.29 -11.68
C LEU A 19 -9.18 2.56 -12.98
N LYS A 20 -8.73 1.98 -14.09
CA LYS A 20 -9.38 2.14 -15.40
C LYS A 20 -10.79 1.55 -15.40
N LEU A 21 -10.98 0.38 -14.80
CA LEU A 21 -12.29 -0.26 -14.68
C LEU A 21 -13.27 0.61 -13.89
N ARG A 22 -12.86 1.19 -12.76
CA ARG A 22 -13.72 2.14 -12.02
C ARG A 22 -14.09 3.37 -12.84
N SER A 23 -13.14 3.92 -13.60
CA SER A 23 -13.38 5.09 -14.45
C SER A 23 -14.39 4.80 -15.57
N LEU A 24 -14.31 3.62 -16.19
CA LEU A 24 -15.21 3.22 -17.27
C LEU A 24 -16.58 2.73 -16.75
N PHE A 25 -16.58 2.05 -15.62
CA PHE A 25 -17.75 1.39 -15.03
C PHE A 25 -17.86 1.74 -13.55
N PRO A 26 -18.47 2.88 -13.17
CA PRO A 26 -18.48 3.35 -11.78
C PRO A 26 -19.10 2.40 -10.76
N LYS A 27 -19.97 1.48 -11.22
CA LYS A 27 -20.64 0.46 -10.39
C LYS A 27 -19.96 -0.91 -10.41
N VAL A 28 -18.83 -1.06 -11.12
CA VAL A 28 -18.12 -2.34 -11.20
C VAL A 28 -17.65 -2.78 -9.82
N LYS A 29 -17.85 -4.06 -9.52
CA LYS A 29 -17.35 -4.72 -8.33
C LYS A 29 -15.94 -5.25 -8.60
N ILE A 30 -14.98 -4.91 -7.75
CA ILE A 30 -13.58 -5.29 -7.94
C ILE A 30 -13.10 -6.10 -6.75
N ILE A 31 -12.70 -7.35 -7.01
CA ILE A 31 -11.94 -8.16 -6.05
C ILE A 31 -10.50 -8.25 -6.53
N VAL A 32 -9.56 -7.83 -5.70
CA VAL A 32 -8.13 -7.91 -5.99
C VAL A 32 -7.55 -9.13 -5.28
N THR A 33 -6.73 -9.89 -6.00
CA THR A 33 -5.91 -10.96 -5.41
C THR A 33 -4.42 -10.67 -5.63
N THR A 34 -3.63 -10.64 -4.57
CA THR A 34 -2.19 -10.33 -4.67
C THR A 34 -1.35 -11.15 -3.69
N HIS A 35 -0.08 -11.36 -4.00
CA HIS A 35 0.85 -11.85 -2.98
C HIS A 35 1.15 -10.72 -1.99
N LEU A 36 1.37 -11.08 -0.71
CA LEU A 36 1.84 -10.14 0.30
C LEU A 36 3.29 -9.77 -0.02
N ASN A 37 3.48 -8.68 -0.77
CA ASN A 37 4.82 -8.20 -1.09
C ASN A 37 5.32 -7.23 -0.01
N ASN A 38 4.51 -6.26 0.40
CA ASN A 38 4.74 -5.37 1.54
C ASN A 38 3.44 -4.63 1.90
N ASN A 39 3.40 -4.01 3.09
CA ASN A 39 2.19 -3.32 3.57
C ASN A 39 1.94 -2.01 2.80
N TYR A 40 3.00 -1.33 2.38
CA TYR A 40 2.92 -0.11 1.56
C TYR A 40 2.04 -0.32 0.31
N TRP A 41 2.29 -1.38 -0.46
CA TRP A 41 1.53 -1.71 -1.66
C TRP A 41 0.09 -2.10 -1.36
N LEU A 42 -0.17 -2.85 -0.29
CA LEU A 42 -1.53 -3.22 0.09
C LEU A 42 -2.36 -1.98 0.46
N ILE A 43 -1.77 -1.07 1.26
CA ILE A 43 -2.41 0.20 1.61
C ILE A 43 -2.65 1.02 0.34
N ASN A 44 -1.69 1.04 -0.59
CA ASN A 44 -1.84 1.75 -1.86
C ASN A 44 -3.01 1.20 -2.69
N ILE A 45 -3.15 -0.12 -2.81
CA ILE A 45 -4.28 -0.77 -3.48
C ILE A 45 -5.61 -0.37 -2.80
N LEU A 46 -5.67 -0.43 -1.46
CA LEU A 46 -6.85 -0.06 -0.69
C LEU A 46 -7.26 1.41 -0.91
N LYS A 47 -6.30 2.33 -1.04
CA LYS A 47 -6.56 3.77 -1.23
C LYS A 47 -6.88 4.14 -2.68
N MET A 48 -6.12 3.62 -3.63
CA MET A 48 -6.23 3.96 -5.06
C MET A 48 -7.35 3.19 -5.72
N VAL A 49 -7.29 1.85 -5.69
CA VAL A 49 -8.26 0.97 -6.37
C VAL A 49 -9.58 0.89 -5.58
N LYS A 50 -9.52 1.05 -4.25
CA LYS A 50 -10.67 0.93 -3.33
C LYS A 50 -11.47 -0.35 -3.56
N PRO A 51 -10.86 -1.54 -3.64
CA PRO A 51 -11.56 -2.73 -4.09
C PRO A 51 -12.70 -3.13 -3.14
N ASP A 52 -13.75 -3.76 -3.67
CA ASP A 52 -14.83 -4.35 -2.87
C ASP A 52 -14.36 -5.60 -2.12
N GLY A 53 -13.27 -6.23 -2.57
CA GLY A 53 -12.56 -7.23 -1.79
C GLY A 53 -11.07 -7.30 -2.07
N LEU A 54 -10.28 -7.66 -1.07
CA LEU A 54 -8.83 -7.85 -1.19
C LEU A 54 -8.43 -9.13 -0.45
N ILE A 55 -7.92 -10.09 -1.21
CA ILE A 55 -7.53 -11.41 -0.72
C ILE A 55 -6.05 -11.62 -1.03
N LEU A 56 -5.27 -12.02 -0.04
CA LEU A 56 -3.91 -12.44 -0.30
C LEU A 56 -3.90 -13.81 -0.99
N LYS A 57 -3.09 -13.96 -2.04
CA LYS A 57 -3.04 -15.19 -2.85
C LYS A 57 -2.66 -16.44 -2.05
N ASN A 58 -1.90 -16.30 -0.98
CA ASN A 58 -1.58 -17.40 -0.05
C ASN A 58 -2.78 -17.80 0.84
N GLU A 59 -3.75 -16.89 1.03
CA GLU A 59 -5.01 -17.14 1.73
C GLU A 59 -6.15 -17.52 0.77
N LEU A 60 -5.86 -17.57 -0.54
CA LEU A 60 -6.88 -17.80 -1.56
C LEU A 60 -7.20 -19.30 -1.67
N THR A 61 -8.35 -19.67 -1.13
CA THR A 61 -9.00 -20.97 -1.33
C THR A 61 -10.27 -20.80 -2.16
N PHE A 62 -10.76 -21.90 -2.77
CA PHE A 62 -12.05 -21.89 -3.47
C PHE A 62 -13.18 -21.35 -2.58
N GLN A 63 -13.23 -21.79 -1.31
CA GLN A 63 -14.22 -21.32 -0.34
C GLN A 63 -14.08 -19.81 -0.06
N SER A 64 -12.85 -19.31 0.15
CA SER A 64 -12.62 -17.89 0.39
C SER A 64 -13.03 -17.02 -0.81
N LEU A 65 -12.79 -17.50 -2.03
CA LEU A 65 -13.16 -16.80 -3.25
C LEU A 65 -14.67 -16.78 -3.44
N THR A 66 -15.33 -17.93 -3.28
CA THR A 66 -16.80 -18.04 -3.38
C THR A 66 -17.48 -17.15 -2.35
N ASN A 67 -17.03 -17.18 -1.09
CA ASN A 67 -17.54 -16.31 -0.04
C ASN A 67 -17.29 -14.83 -0.36
N GLY A 68 -16.09 -14.50 -0.87
CA GLY A 68 -15.75 -13.14 -1.25
C GLY A 68 -16.63 -12.60 -2.37
N VAL A 69 -16.89 -13.40 -3.41
CA VAL A 69 -17.79 -13.03 -4.51
C VAL A 69 -19.22 -12.84 -4.00
N LEU A 70 -19.76 -13.78 -3.23
CA LEU A 70 -21.12 -13.69 -2.69
C LEU A 70 -21.30 -12.46 -1.78
N ASN A 71 -20.34 -12.19 -0.89
CA ASN A 71 -20.38 -11.02 -0.02
C ASN A 71 -20.36 -9.72 -0.83
N VAL A 72 -19.44 -9.61 -1.79
CA VAL A 72 -19.31 -8.40 -2.63
C VAL A 72 -20.55 -8.16 -3.47
N LEU A 73 -21.18 -9.21 -4.00
CA LEU A 73 -22.45 -9.11 -4.73
C LEU A 73 -23.59 -8.59 -3.82
N ASN A 74 -23.59 -8.98 -2.54
CA ASN A 74 -24.54 -8.50 -1.53
C ASN A 74 -24.13 -7.15 -0.89
N GLY A 75 -23.11 -6.47 -1.42
CA GLY A 75 -22.66 -5.18 -0.92
C GLY A 75 -21.83 -5.23 0.35
N ILE A 76 -21.37 -6.41 0.76
CA ILE A 76 -20.51 -6.62 1.94
C ILE A 76 -19.05 -6.73 1.48
N PRO A 77 -18.15 -5.83 1.91
CA PRO A 77 -16.73 -5.93 1.55
C PRO A 77 -16.09 -7.22 2.08
N PHE A 78 -15.16 -7.79 1.32
CA PHE A 78 -14.46 -9.01 1.71
C PHE A 78 -12.94 -8.87 1.76
N TYR A 79 -12.38 -8.97 2.96
CA TYR A 79 -10.94 -8.86 3.18
C TYR A 79 -10.42 -10.10 3.91
N SER A 80 -9.30 -10.67 3.46
CA SER A 80 -8.69 -11.79 4.18
C SER A 80 -8.15 -11.34 5.55
N SER A 81 -7.99 -12.28 6.49
CA SER A 81 -7.58 -11.98 7.87
C SER A 81 -6.31 -11.13 7.98
N PRO A 82 -5.22 -11.36 7.21
CA PRO A 82 -4.05 -10.50 7.27
C PRO A 82 -4.32 -9.07 6.77
N VAL A 83 -5.19 -8.91 5.77
CA VAL A 83 -5.59 -7.59 5.26
C VAL A 83 -6.40 -6.83 6.31
N LEU A 84 -7.34 -7.50 6.99
CA LEU A 84 -8.08 -6.91 8.10
C LEU A 84 -7.16 -6.48 9.26
N LYS A 85 -6.16 -7.30 9.58
CA LYS A 85 -5.16 -6.96 10.60
C LYS A 85 -4.38 -5.69 10.21
N LEU A 86 -3.97 -5.59 8.95
CA LEU A 86 -3.28 -4.41 8.43
C LEU A 86 -4.17 -3.15 8.48
N ILE A 87 -5.43 -3.26 8.04
CA ILE A 87 -6.40 -2.15 8.12
C ILE A 87 -6.56 -1.69 9.57
N ARG A 88 -6.75 -2.63 10.50
CA ARG A 88 -6.88 -2.31 11.93
C ARG A 88 -5.64 -1.61 12.48
N GLN A 89 -4.44 -2.08 12.15
CA GLN A 89 -3.19 -1.44 12.55
C GLN A 89 -3.09 0.00 12.03
N HIS A 90 -3.47 0.22 10.78
CA HIS A 90 -3.45 1.56 10.19
C HIS A 90 -4.47 2.51 10.83
N ILE A 91 -5.65 2.01 11.23
CA ILE A 91 -6.68 2.81 11.92
C ILE A 91 -6.31 3.09 13.38
N SER A 92 -5.60 2.17 14.04
CA SER A 92 -5.20 2.33 15.44
C SER A 92 -4.02 3.27 15.66
N ASN A 93 -3.35 3.71 14.61
CA ASN A 93 -2.27 4.68 14.72
C ASN A 93 -2.87 6.08 14.93
N ASP A 94 -2.42 6.80 15.96
CA ASP A 94 -2.88 8.17 16.27
C ASP A 94 -2.37 9.22 15.27
N PHE A 95 -1.65 8.79 14.23
CA PHE A 95 -1.02 9.64 13.24
C PHE A 95 -1.16 9.06 11.84
N ASP A 96 -1.39 9.94 10.88
CA ASP A 96 -1.40 9.61 9.46
C ASP A 96 -0.12 10.10 8.77
N LEU A 97 0.45 9.22 7.95
CA LEU A 97 1.47 9.59 6.99
C LEU A 97 0.81 9.99 5.67
N ASP A 98 1.36 10.95 4.94
CA ASP A 98 0.91 11.22 3.57
C ASP A 98 1.60 10.30 2.55
N ASP A 99 1.27 10.46 1.27
CA ASP A 99 1.80 9.59 0.22
C ASP A 99 3.31 9.80 0.00
N ILE A 100 3.80 11.02 0.20
CA ILE A 100 5.22 11.37 0.13
C ILE A 100 5.99 10.67 1.25
N ASP A 101 5.49 10.78 2.49
CA ASP A 101 6.08 10.14 3.67
C ASP A 101 6.19 8.62 3.48
N ARG A 102 5.11 7.99 3.02
CA ARG A 102 5.07 6.55 2.73
C ARG A 102 6.04 6.17 1.61
N LYS A 103 6.07 6.93 0.52
CA LYS A 103 6.97 6.69 -0.62
C LYS A 103 8.43 6.80 -0.20
N MET A 104 8.79 7.81 0.60
CA MET A 104 10.13 7.94 1.19
C MET A 104 10.52 6.72 2.02
N LEU A 105 9.66 6.29 2.95
CA LEU A 105 9.90 5.11 3.78
C LEU A 105 10.08 3.85 2.93
N TYR A 106 9.27 3.69 1.88
CA TYR A 106 9.39 2.56 0.97
C TYR A 106 10.73 2.53 0.24
N HIS A 107 11.16 3.63 -0.39
CA HIS A 107 12.46 3.69 -1.08
C HIS A 107 13.63 3.51 -0.11
N LEU A 108 13.58 4.11 1.08
CA LEU A 108 14.58 3.85 2.13
C LEU A 108 14.63 2.37 2.51
N SER A 109 13.50 1.68 2.55
CA SER A 109 13.44 0.24 2.85
C SER A 109 14.07 -0.64 1.76
N LEU A 110 14.11 -0.16 0.52
CA LEU A 110 14.81 -0.81 -0.60
C LEU A 110 16.32 -0.54 -0.61
N GLY A 111 16.82 0.32 0.29
CA GLY A 111 18.23 0.67 0.38
C GLY A 111 18.63 1.95 -0.37
N THR A 112 17.66 2.68 -0.95
CA THR A 112 17.92 4.00 -1.58
C THR A 112 18.57 4.94 -0.56
N LYS A 113 19.66 5.61 -0.94
CA LYS A 113 20.32 6.55 -0.03
C LYS A 113 19.50 7.83 0.07
N THR A 114 19.54 8.51 1.21
CA THR A 114 18.78 9.77 1.40
C THR A 114 19.08 10.81 0.32
N LYS A 115 20.33 10.88 -0.14
CA LYS A 115 20.76 11.79 -1.21
C LYS A 115 20.17 11.49 -2.60
N GLU A 116 19.69 10.27 -2.81
CA GLU A 116 19.08 9.79 -4.07
C GLU A 116 17.54 9.87 -4.00
N LEU A 117 16.95 10.06 -2.81
CA LEU A 117 15.50 10.22 -2.67
C LEU A 117 14.89 11.37 -3.49
N PRO A 118 15.56 12.51 -3.72
CA PRO A 118 15.03 13.56 -4.59
C PRO A 118 14.65 13.07 -6.00
N GLU A 119 15.33 12.04 -6.53
CA GLU A 119 15.07 11.49 -7.87
C GLU A 119 13.77 10.67 -7.93
N VAL A 120 13.27 10.22 -6.78
CA VAL A 120 12.11 9.33 -6.70
C VAL A 120 10.91 9.94 -5.98
N VAL A 121 11.10 10.98 -5.15
CA VAL A 121 10.02 11.59 -4.34
C VAL A 121 9.74 13.07 -4.69
N ASP A 122 10.22 13.59 -5.83
CA ASP A 122 9.92 14.95 -6.31
C ASP A 122 10.08 16.05 -5.24
N LEU A 123 11.08 15.89 -4.36
CA LEU A 123 11.39 16.79 -3.25
C LEU A 123 12.85 17.20 -3.29
N SER A 124 13.14 18.44 -2.86
CA SER A 124 14.52 18.85 -2.61
C SER A 124 15.14 18.03 -1.46
N LEU A 125 16.48 17.94 -1.44
CA LEU A 125 17.18 17.26 -0.35
C LEU A 125 16.85 17.86 1.03
N SER A 126 16.69 19.19 1.12
CA SER A 126 16.25 19.85 2.34
C SER A 126 14.82 19.47 2.73
N GLY A 127 13.92 19.31 1.75
CA GLY A 127 12.57 18.81 1.95
C GLY A 127 12.56 17.38 2.50
N ILE A 128 13.38 16.50 1.94
CA ILE A 128 13.58 15.12 2.40
C ILE A 128 14.06 15.09 3.86
N GLU A 129 15.06 15.90 4.24
CA GLU A 129 15.55 15.93 5.62
C GLU A 129 14.52 16.49 6.60
N SER A 130 13.74 17.50 6.20
CA SER A 130 12.62 18.02 7.00
C SER A 130 11.55 16.94 7.25
N ARG A 131 11.15 16.22 6.19
CA ARG A 131 10.22 15.09 6.23
C ARG A 131 10.72 13.98 7.16
N LYS A 132 11.98 13.57 7.03
CA LYS A 132 12.60 12.58 7.93
C LYS A 132 12.60 13.04 9.39
N ARG A 133 12.87 14.31 9.66
CA ARG A 133 12.83 14.87 11.02
C ARG A 133 11.42 14.74 11.61
N ARG A 134 10.39 15.10 10.84
CA ARG A 134 8.99 14.92 11.24
C ARG A 134 8.65 13.45 11.46
N LEU A 135 9.05 12.55 10.57
CA LEU A 135 8.82 11.11 10.74
C LEU A 135 9.49 10.56 12.01
N ASN A 136 10.71 10.99 12.32
CA ASN A 136 11.35 10.60 13.57
C ASN A 136 10.59 11.10 14.81
N GLN A 137 9.96 12.27 14.75
CA GLN A 137 9.11 12.76 15.84
C GLN A 137 7.83 11.94 15.95
N ILE A 138 7.13 11.71 14.83
CA ILE A 138 5.90 10.93 14.78
C ILE A 138 6.10 9.52 15.35
N PHE A 139 7.20 8.86 14.98
CA PHE A 139 7.50 7.50 15.44
C PHE A 139 8.22 7.46 16.80
N ASN A 140 8.44 8.60 17.47
CA ASN A 140 9.24 8.70 18.69
C ASN A 140 10.63 8.01 18.55
N ASN A 141 11.27 8.18 17.39
CA ASN A 141 12.57 7.58 17.10
C ASN A 141 13.73 8.39 17.71
N GLU A 142 14.06 8.10 18.96
CA GLU A 142 15.17 8.75 19.69
C GLU A 142 16.54 8.55 19.01
N LYS A 143 16.75 7.38 18.38
CA LYS A 143 18.02 7.04 17.74
C LYS A 143 18.28 7.85 16.47
N LYS A 144 17.24 8.41 15.84
CA LYS A 144 17.28 9.20 14.59
C LYS A 144 18.00 8.50 13.42
N THR A 145 18.22 7.19 13.50
CA THR A 145 18.83 6.40 12.41
C THR A 145 17.77 5.92 11.44
N ASN A 146 18.12 5.81 10.14
CA ASN A 146 17.23 5.24 9.13
C ASN A 146 16.82 3.80 9.49
N LYS A 147 17.73 3.00 10.06
CA LYS A 147 17.43 1.63 10.49
C LYS A 147 16.34 1.58 11.56
N ALA A 148 16.42 2.45 12.57
CA ALA A 148 15.41 2.52 13.62
C ALA A 148 14.07 3.05 13.08
N LEU A 149 14.11 4.07 12.21
CA LEU A 149 12.92 4.64 11.57
C LEU A 149 12.17 3.58 10.74
N LEU A 150 12.89 2.81 9.92
CA LEU A 150 12.30 1.75 9.10
C LEU A 150 11.74 0.60 9.94
N LYS A 151 12.37 0.28 11.08
CA LYS A 151 11.86 -0.72 12.00
C LYS A 151 10.51 -0.27 12.59
N LEU A 152 10.45 0.95 13.11
CA LEU A 152 9.22 1.52 13.67
C LEU A 152 8.11 1.62 12.62
N ALA A 153 8.44 2.04 11.40
CA ALA A 153 7.48 2.08 10.30
C ALA A 153 6.89 0.69 9.97
N LYS A 154 7.70 -0.38 10.01
CA LYS A 154 7.22 -1.76 9.85
C LYS A 154 6.32 -2.21 11.00
N GLU A 155 6.71 -1.92 12.24
CA GLU A 155 5.94 -2.29 13.44
C GLU A 155 4.55 -1.63 13.45
N ASN A 156 4.45 -0.41 12.91
CA ASN A 156 3.20 0.33 12.78
C ASN A 156 2.43 0.02 11.46
N GLY A 157 2.90 -0.93 10.65
CA GLY A 157 2.18 -1.40 9.46
C GLY A 157 2.33 -0.53 8.20
N PHE A 158 3.29 0.40 8.14
CA PHE A 158 3.50 1.26 6.96
C PHE A 158 4.42 0.63 5.89
N LEU A 159 5.15 -0.44 6.23
CA LEU A 159 6.08 -1.16 5.37
C LEU A 159 5.83 -2.65 5.45
#